data_AF-A0A2A6RD98-F1
#
_entry.id   AF-A0A2A6RD98-F1
#
_cell.length_a   1.000
_cell.length_b   1.000
_cell.length_c   1.000
_cell.angle_alpha   90.00
_cell.angle_beta   90.00
_cell.angle_gamma   90.00
#
_symmetry.space_group_name_H-M   'P 1'
#
loop_
_entity.id
_entity.type
_entity.pdbx_description
1 polymer ?
#
loop_
_entity_poly.entity_id
_entity_poly.type
_entity_poly.pdbx_seq_one_letter_code
_entity_poly.pdbx_strand_id
1 'polypeptide(L)'
;MRIDVEVVRFVREVWYVPSTKTTIIAPLPPGYRGGFCPTIHALVPALGHGANVSQPALLTFLRDVGLTIGTGTVARMLLDPEGHWADDAEAIHQTGLATGAWVATDQTSTRVDGQNEVCHVVGNDLFTSYHTRPGGTRQDVLAVIWGQDLRFRLNVEEVTGYAALDDRISKTTDKREQLLAVLKHPDIPLHNNDMELAARRRVR
;
A
#
# COMPACT_ATOMS: atom_id res chain seq x y z
N MET A 1 22.84 26.30 -8.11
CA MET A 1 22.00 25.48 -9.03
C MET A 1 21.22 26.43 -9.91
N ARG A 2 21.36 26.35 -11.24
CA ARG A 2 20.60 27.19 -12.18
C ARG A 2 19.52 26.31 -12.82
N ILE A 3 18.26 26.67 -12.65
CA ILE A 3 17.14 26.05 -13.35
C ILE A 3 16.73 27.03 -14.44
N ASP A 4 16.87 26.62 -15.70
CA ASP A 4 16.40 27.39 -16.85
C ASP A 4 15.14 26.71 -17.41
N VAL A 5 14.13 27.51 -17.73
CA VAL A 5 12.87 27.01 -18.32
C VAL A 5 12.90 27.29 -19.81
N GLU A 6 12.78 26.24 -20.60
CA GLU A 6 12.76 26.31 -22.06
C GLU A 6 11.47 25.71 -22.62
N VAL A 7 10.94 26.35 -23.66
CA VAL A 7 9.79 25.83 -24.41
C VAL A 7 10.31 25.02 -25.59
N VAL A 8 10.12 23.70 -25.53
CA VAL A 8 10.54 22.78 -26.59
C VAL A 8 9.35 22.39 -27.44
N ARG A 9 9.47 22.54 -28.76
CA ARG A 9 8.47 22.07 -29.73
C ARG A 9 8.92 20.75 -30.34
N PHE A 10 8.15 19.69 -30.12
CA PHE A 10 8.33 18.42 -30.81
C PHE A 10 7.52 18.37 -32.10
N VAL A 11 8.16 17.94 -33.19
CA VAL A 11 7.47 17.52 -34.42
C VAL A 11 7.33 16.01 -34.33
N ARG A 12 6.10 15.51 -34.42
CA ARG A 12 5.77 14.09 -34.29
C ARG A 12 5.05 13.65 -35.55
N GLU A 13 5.42 12.49 -36.06
CA GLU A 13 4.72 11.87 -37.17
C GLU A 13 3.34 11.39 -36.72
N VAL A 14 2.36 11.57 -37.61
CA VAL A 14 0.95 11.21 -37.37
C VAL A 14 0.46 10.42 -38.58
N TRP A 15 -0.04 9.22 -38.34
CA TRP A 15 -0.60 8.35 -39.36
C TRP A 15 -2.06 8.06 -39.06
N TYR A 16 -2.93 8.35 -40.01
CA TYR A 16 -4.31 7.91 -39.96
C TYR A 16 -4.45 6.54 -40.62
N VAL A 17 -5.09 5.58 -39.94
CA VAL A 17 -5.34 4.22 -40.42
C VAL A 17 -6.84 4.08 -40.75
N PRO A 18 -7.24 4.19 -42.04
CA PRO A 18 -8.65 4.24 -42.41
C PRO A 18 -9.45 2.98 -42.06
N SER A 19 -8.82 1.80 -42.14
CA SER A 19 -9.46 0.51 -41.87
C SER A 19 -9.95 0.37 -40.42
N THR A 20 -9.22 0.94 -39.48
CA THR A 20 -9.54 0.91 -38.04
C THR A 20 -10.12 2.23 -37.54
N LYS A 21 -10.15 3.27 -38.39
CA LYS A 21 -10.50 4.66 -38.02
C LYS A 21 -9.68 5.19 -36.84
N THR A 22 -8.43 4.73 -36.71
CA THR A 22 -7.52 5.14 -35.64
C THR A 22 -6.45 6.09 -36.16
N THR A 23 -5.96 6.95 -35.28
CA THR A 23 -4.81 7.81 -35.54
C THR A 23 -3.67 7.35 -34.65
N ILE A 24 -2.54 7.01 -35.25
CA ILE A 24 -1.30 6.64 -34.56
C ILE A 24 -0.41 7.88 -34.54
N ILE A 25 0.04 8.27 -33.36
CA ILE A 25 0.94 9.41 -33.17
C ILE A 25 2.26 8.87 -32.62
N ALA A 26 3.38 9.16 -33.28
CA ALA A 26 4.72 8.78 -32.81
C ALA A 26 4.89 9.22 -31.34
N PRO A 27 5.48 8.42 -30.44
CA PRO A 27 5.59 8.77 -29.03
C PRO A 27 6.43 10.04 -28.82
N LEU A 28 6.32 10.66 -27.64
CA LEU A 28 7.28 11.67 -27.22
C LEU A 28 8.65 11.01 -26.98
N PRO A 29 9.76 11.78 -27.04
CA PRO A 29 11.07 11.26 -26.64
C PRO A 29 11.03 10.66 -25.23
N PRO A 30 11.90 9.67 -24.93
CA PRO A 30 11.89 8.99 -23.63
C PRO A 30 11.88 9.95 -22.45
N GLY A 31 11.00 9.68 -21.48
CA GLY A 31 10.83 10.44 -20.24
C GLY A 31 10.04 11.76 -20.37
N TYR A 32 9.76 12.26 -21.58
CA TYR A 32 8.81 13.36 -21.75
C TYR A 32 7.39 12.84 -21.61
N ARG A 33 6.61 13.42 -20.71
CA ARG A 33 5.20 13.07 -20.50
C ARG A 33 4.37 14.34 -20.33
N GLY A 34 3.27 14.43 -21.08
CA GLY A 34 2.47 15.64 -21.15
C GLY A 34 3.32 16.84 -21.60
N GLY A 35 3.28 17.92 -20.82
CA GLY A 35 4.03 19.16 -21.09
C GLY A 35 5.39 19.27 -20.40
N PHE A 36 5.87 18.23 -19.71
CA PHE A 36 7.04 18.33 -18.84
C PHE A 36 8.14 17.33 -19.20
N CYS A 37 9.39 17.76 -19.02
CA CYS A 37 10.59 17.00 -19.31
C CYS A 37 10.87 15.94 -18.23
N PRO A 38 11.75 14.94 -18.51
CA PRO A 38 12.08 13.89 -17.56
C PRO A 38 12.58 14.43 -16.21
N THR A 39 13.34 15.53 -16.24
CA THR A 39 13.88 16.16 -15.03
C THR A 39 12.79 16.64 -14.09
N ILE A 40 11.71 17.24 -14.60
CA ILE A 40 10.60 17.68 -13.75
C ILE A 40 9.84 16.48 -13.19
N HIS A 41 9.63 15.43 -14.00
CA HIS A 41 9.01 14.18 -13.54
C HIS A 41 9.81 13.47 -12.44
N ALA A 42 11.14 13.62 -12.43
CA ALA A 42 12.01 13.10 -11.36
C ALA A 42 12.11 14.05 -10.16
N LEU A 43 12.19 15.36 -10.40
CA LEU A 43 12.41 16.37 -9.36
C LEU A 43 11.21 16.50 -8.41
N VAL A 44 9.99 16.45 -8.94
CA VAL A 44 8.75 16.59 -8.16
C VAL A 44 8.63 15.52 -7.06
N PRO A 45 8.72 14.20 -7.35
CA PRO A 45 8.69 13.18 -6.30
C PRO A 45 9.94 13.22 -5.40
N ALA A 46 11.12 13.56 -5.94
CA ALA A 46 12.33 13.68 -5.11
C ALA A 46 12.20 14.76 -4.04
N LEU A 47 11.62 15.91 -4.37
CA LEU A 47 11.37 16.98 -3.40
C LEU A 47 10.14 16.69 -2.53
N GLY A 48 9.05 16.19 -3.12
CA GLY A 48 7.81 15.93 -2.41
C GLY A 48 7.91 14.80 -1.39
N HIS A 49 8.39 13.64 -1.82
CA HIS A 49 8.52 12.45 -0.97
C HIS A 49 9.91 12.37 -0.32
N GLY A 50 10.98 12.63 -1.08
CA GLY A 50 12.35 12.50 -0.57
C GLY A 50 12.79 13.62 0.38
N ALA A 51 12.32 14.85 0.16
CA ALA A 51 12.66 16.02 0.99
C ALA A 51 11.47 16.56 1.81
N ASN A 52 10.32 15.87 1.79
CA ASN A 52 9.09 16.27 2.51
C ASN A 52 8.62 17.70 2.21
N VAL A 53 8.85 18.19 1.00
CA VAL A 53 8.35 19.52 0.59
C VAL A 53 6.86 19.42 0.31
N SER A 54 6.06 20.25 1.00
CA SER A 54 4.60 20.24 0.82
C SER A 54 4.19 20.58 -0.62
N GLN A 55 3.07 20.04 -1.08
CA GLN A 55 2.57 20.32 -2.43
C GLN A 55 2.38 21.83 -2.72
N PRO A 56 1.86 22.67 -1.80
CA PRO A 56 1.82 24.12 -2.01
C PRO A 56 3.21 24.74 -2.16
N ALA A 57 4.18 24.33 -1.34
CA ALA A 57 5.56 24.85 -1.42
C ALA A 57 6.25 24.42 -2.72
N LEU A 58 6.04 23.17 -3.16
CA LEU A 58 6.49 22.69 -4.47
C LEU A 58 5.91 23.52 -5.62
N LEU A 59 4.60 23.79 -5.58
CA LEU A 59 3.93 24.57 -6.60
C LEU A 59 4.49 25.99 -6.67
N THR A 60 4.68 26.64 -5.51
CA THR A 60 5.31 27.96 -5.40
C THR A 60 6.73 27.92 -5.97
N PHE A 61 7.56 26.99 -5.50
CA PHE A 61 8.93 26.83 -5.97
C PHE A 61 9.01 26.69 -7.49
N LEU A 62 8.23 25.78 -8.08
CA LEU A 62 8.23 25.53 -9.52
C LEU A 62 7.81 26.78 -10.32
N ARG A 63 6.84 27.55 -9.82
CA ARG A 63 6.41 28.80 -10.44
C ARG A 63 7.45 29.91 -10.31
N ASP A 64 8.13 30.00 -9.17
CA ASP A 64 9.18 30.99 -8.92
C ASP A 64 10.40 30.79 -9.83
N VAL A 65 10.71 29.55 -10.20
CA VAL A 65 11.71 29.26 -11.25
C VAL A 65 11.17 29.43 -12.68
N GLY A 66 9.92 29.87 -12.86
CA GLY A 66 9.34 30.22 -14.15
C GLY A 66 8.51 29.12 -14.83
N LEU A 67 8.25 27.99 -14.15
CA LEU A 67 7.48 26.90 -14.73
C LEU A 67 5.97 27.19 -14.65
N THR A 68 5.29 27.13 -15.80
CA THR A 68 3.83 27.21 -15.84
C THR A 68 3.23 25.84 -15.51
N ILE A 69 2.82 25.63 -14.26
CA ILE A 69 2.26 24.36 -13.78
C ILE A 69 1.07 24.60 -12.83
N GLY A 70 0.09 23.69 -12.88
CA GLY A 70 -1.12 23.71 -12.05
C GLY A 70 -1.03 22.77 -10.86
N THR A 71 -1.82 23.05 -9.82
CA THR A 71 -1.91 22.24 -8.59
C THR A 71 -2.23 20.77 -8.87
N GLY A 72 -3.19 20.51 -9.77
CA GLY A 72 -3.59 19.15 -10.14
C GLY A 72 -2.51 18.37 -10.87
N THR A 73 -1.62 19.04 -11.61
CA THR A 73 -0.48 18.38 -12.25
C THR A 73 0.55 17.94 -11.22
N VAL A 74 0.89 18.81 -10.26
CA VAL A 74 1.81 18.45 -9.16
C VAL A 74 1.23 17.30 -8.34
N ALA A 75 -0.07 17.36 -8.00
CA ALA A 75 -0.75 16.26 -7.31
C ALA A 75 -0.61 14.94 -8.09
N ARG A 76 -0.89 14.96 -9.39
CA ARG A 76 -0.81 13.77 -10.24
C ARG A 76 0.60 13.18 -10.32
N MET A 77 1.62 14.04 -10.39
CA MET A 77 3.02 13.61 -10.38
C MET A 77 3.43 12.95 -9.04
N LEU A 78 2.81 13.36 -7.92
CA LEU A 78 3.10 12.80 -6.60
C LEU A 78 2.27 11.53 -6.28
N LEU A 79 1.05 11.43 -6.81
CA LEU A 79 0.11 10.35 -6.52
C LEU A 79 0.35 9.07 -7.32
N ASP A 80 1.13 9.14 -8.42
CA ASP A 80 1.37 8.03 -9.34
C ASP A 80 0.10 7.21 -9.69
N PRO A 81 -0.96 7.86 -10.24
CA PRO A 81 -2.23 7.18 -10.48
C PRO A 81 -2.16 6.08 -11.55
N GLU A 82 -1.09 6.07 -12.34
CA GLU A 82 -0.82 5.08 -13.37
C GLU A 82 -0.08 3.85 -12.80
N GLY A 83 0.31 3.89 -11.51
CA GLY A 83 0.89 2.76 -10.80
C GLY A 83 2.29 2.38 -11.29
N HIS A 84 3.10 3.34 -11.74
CA HIS A 84 4.48 3.07 -12.20
C HIS A 84 5.35 2.45 -11.11
N TRP A 85 5.14 2.83 -9.86
CA TRP A 85 5.92 2.33 -8.72
C TRP A 85 5.22 1.21 -7.97
N ALA A 86 4.02 0.81 -8.38
CA ALA A 86 3.22 -0.18 -7.65
C ALA A 86 3.92 -1.55 -7.62
N ASP A 87 4.39 -2.00 -8.78
CA ASP A 87 5.11 -3.28 -8.90
C ASP A 87 6.44 -3.24 -8.13
N ASP A 88 7.18 -2.14 -8.22
CA ASP A 88 8.44 -1.95 -7.48
C ASP A 88 8.22 -1.90 -5.97
N ALA A 89 7.19 -1.19 -5.51
CA ALA A 89 6.84 -1.10 -4.09
C ALA A 89 6.46 -2.48 -3.51
N GLU A 90 5.68 -3.26 -4.25
CA GLU A 90 5.32 -4.62 -3.88
C GLU A 90 6.56 -5.53 -3.86
N ALA A 91 7.40 -5.46 -4.89
CA ALA A 91 8.63 -6.25 -4.96
C ALA A 91 9.60 -5.92 -3.82
N ILE A 92 9.75 -4.63 -3.47
CA ILE A 92 10.54 -4.17 -2.33
C ILE A 92 9.97 -4.72 -1.02
N HIS A 93 8.65 -4.67 -0.84
CA HIS A 93 7.99 -5.20 0.36
C HIS A 93 8.23 -6.70 0.51
N GLN A 94 7.97 -7.50 -0.53
CA GLN A 94 8.19 -8.95 -0.51
C GLN A 94 9.65 -9.32 -0.25
N THR A 95 10.57 -8.68 -0.97
CA THR A 95 12.00 -8.94 -0.85
C THR A 95 12.51 -8.54 0.53
N GLY A 96 12.05 -7.39 1.04
CA GLY A 96 12.39 -6.86 2.35
C GLY A 96 11.95 -7.79 3.48
N LEU A 97 10.72 -8.30 3.42
CA LEU A 97 10.21 -9.29 4.38
C LEU A 97 10.98 -10.62 4.33
N ALA A 98 11.35 -11.10 3.14
CA ALA A 98 12.03 -12.38 2.97
C ALA A 98 13.52 -12.35 3.35
N THR A 99 14.17 -11.20 3.22
CA THR A 99 15.62 -11.06 3.43
C THR A 99 16.01 -10.44 4.77
N GLY A 100 15.08 -9.71 5.40
CA GLY A 100 15.31 -9.09 6.70
C GLY A 100 15.52 -10.10 7.82
N ALA A 101 16.59 -9.96 8.59
CA ALA A 101 16.76 -10.72 9.83
C ALA A 101 15.71 -10.33 10.90
N TRP A 102 15.13 -9.14 10.75
CA TRP A 102 14.07 -8.60 11.58
C TRP A 102 13.19 -7.67 10.75
N VAL A 103 11.99 -7.40 11.25
CA VAL A 103 11.03 -6.43 10.71
C VAL A 103 10.38 -5.71 11.88
N ALA A 104 10.30 -4.39 11.82
CA ALA A 104 9.45 -3.60 12.73
C ALA A 104 8.17 -3.19 12.01
N THR A 105 7.14 -2.97 12.81
CA THR A 105 5.87 -2.43 12.37
C THR A 105 5.43 -1.33 13.31
N ASP A 106 4.88 -0.26 12.74
CA ASP A 106 4.22 0.83 13.45
C ASP A 106 2.90 1.18 12.74
N GLN A 107 2.03 1.90 13.43
CA GLN A 107 0.74 2.33 12.90
C GLN A 107 0.51 3.80 13.20
N THR A 108 0.10 4.55 12.18
CA THR A 108 -0.34 5.93 12.33
C THR A 108 -1.74 6.11 11.77
N SER A 109 -2.59 6.85 12.48
CA SER A 109 -3.91 7.24 11.96
C SER A 109 -3.73 8.12 10.72
N THR A 110 -4.51 7.87 9.68
CA THR A 110 -4.54 8.67 8.46
C THR A 110 -5.98 8.90 7.98
N ARG A 111 -6.13 9.80 7.02
CA ARG A 111 -7.41 10.19 6.44
C ARG A 111 -7.36 9.93 4.94
N VAL A 112 -8.24 9.07 4.44
CA VAL A 112 -8.38 8.81 3.00
C VAL A 112 -9.80 9.15 2.59
N ASP A 113 -9.94 10.07 1.64
CA ASP A 113 -11.24 10.55 1.12
C ASP A 113 -12.28 10.88 2.20
N GLY A 114 -11.81 11.45 3.31
CA GLY A 114 -12.67 11.85 4.40
C GLY A 114 -13.08 10.72 5.35
N GLN A 115 -12.51 9.53 5.22
CA GLN A 115 -12.64 8.42 6.17
C GLN A 115 -11.41 8.29 7.04
N ASN A 116 -11.60 7.83 8.28
CA ASN A 116 -10.50 7.53 9.18
C ASN A 116 -9.96 6.14 8.85
N GLU A 117 -8.68 6.06 8.53
CA GLU A 117 -7.97 4.84 8.19
C GLU A 117 -6.68 4.75 9.01
N VAL A 118 -5.94 3.66 8.84
CA VAL A 118 -4.66 3.43 9.51
C VAL A 118 -3.61 3.13 8.46
N CYS A 119 -2.53 3.90 8.48
CA CYS A 119 -1.33 3.61 7.70
C CYS A 119 -0.40 2.73 8.55
N HIS A 120 -0.13 1.53 8.06
CA HIS A 120 0.78 0.57 8.66
C HIS A 120 2.15 0.78 8.02
N VAL A 121 3.14 1.12 8.83
CA VAL A 121 4.53 1.26 8.41
C VAL A 121 5.23 -0.05 8.72
N VAL A 122 5.87 -0.66 7.74
CA VAL A 122 6.62 -1.91 7.91
C VAL A 122 7.99 -1.76 7.26
N GLY A 123 9.03 -2.11 8.00
CA GLY A 123 10.39 -1.95 7.50
C GLY A 123 11.47 -2.48 8.43
N ASN A 124 12.70 -2.38 7.93
CA ASN A 124 13.94 -2.67 8.64
C ASN A 124 15.08 -1.81 8.04
N ASP A 125 16.34 -2.18 8.28
CA ASP A 125 17.50 -1.43 7.77
C ASP A 125 17.58 -1.35 6.23
N LEU A 126 16.86 -2.21 5.50
CA LEU A 126 16.92 -2.34 4.04
C LEU A 126 15.73 -1.70 3.32
N PHE A 127 14.58 -1.58 3.98
CA PHE A 127 13.37 -1.05 3.34
C PHE A 127 12.38 -0.44 4.34
N THR A 128 11.53 0.44 3.81
CA THR A 128 10.32 0.90 4.48
C THR A 128 9.18 0.88 3.47
N SER A 129 8.05 0.30 3.87
CA SER A 129 6.82 0.22 3.11
C SER A 129 5.66 0.78 3.91
N TYR A 130 4.65 1.29 3.21
CA TYR A 130 3.48 1.92 3.80
C TYR A 130 2.23 1.27 3.23
N HIS A 131 1.33 0.83 4.10
CA HIS A 131 0.11 0.13 3.73
C HIS A 131 -1.08 0.77 4.43
N THR A 132 -1.89 1.53 3.71
CA THR A 132 -3.10 2.12 4.28
C THR A 132 -4.25 1.14 4.22
N ARG A 133 -4.92 0.91 5.35
CA ARG A 133 -6.07 0.02 5.49
C ARG A 133 -7.18 0.71 6.30
N PRO A 134 -8.46 0.36 6.10
CA PRO A 134 -9.56 0.89 6.90
C PRO A 134 -9.42 0.62 8.40
N GLY A 135 -8.72 -0.46 8.78
CA GLY A 135 -8.55 -0.91 10.16
C GLY A 135 -7.09 -0.97 10.61
N GLY A 136 -6.91 -0.86 11.93
CA GLY A 136 -5.64 -1.08 12.64
C GLY A 136 -5.65 -2.37 13.48
N THR A 137 -6.48 -3.36 13.11
CA THR A 137 -6.61 -4.57 13.92
C THR A 137 -5.34 -5.41 13.88
N ARG A 138 -5.21 -6.35 14.81
CA ARG A 138 -4.11 -7.34 14.77
C ARG A 138 -4.07 -8.11 13.45
N GLN A 139 -5.23 -8.40 12.86
CA GLN A 139 -5.31 -9.10 11.58
C GLN A 139 -4.78 -8.24 10.43
N ASP A 140 -5.03 -6.92 10.45
CA ASP A 140 -4.47 -6.00 9.47
C ASP A 140 -2.95 -5.94 9.55
N VAL A 141 -2.39 -5.85 10.76
CA VAL A 141 -0.93 -5.88 10.98
C VAL A 141 -0.35 -7.19 10.45
N LEU A 142 -0.95 -8.32 10.83
CA LEU A 142 -0.52 -9.65 10.38
C LEU A 142 -0.56 -9.76 8.85
N ALA A 143 -1.61 -9.23 8.20
CA ALA A 143 -1.71 -9.26 6.74
C ALA A 143 -0.56 -8.49 6.07
N VAL A 144 -0.17 -7.33 6.62
CA VAL A 144 0.92 -6.52 6.06
C VAL A 144 2.27 -7.21 6.26
N ILE A 145 2.58 -7.70 7.47
CA ILE A 145 3.88 -8.36 7.73
C ILE A 145 3.98 -9.75 7.09
N TRP A 146 2.85 -10.39 6.79
CA TRP A 146 2.81 -11.66 6.07
C TRP A 146 3.07 -11.48 4.57
N GLY A 147 2.77 -10.29 4.03
CA GLY A 147 3.02 -9.92 2.64
C GLY A 147 2.16 -10.68 1.63
N GLN A 148 1.19 -11.47 2.05
CA GLN A 148 0.37 -12.25 1.12
C GLN A 148 -1.00 -12.50 1.73
N ASP A 149 -1.86 -13.24 1.03
CA ASP A 149 -3.16 -13.63 1.58
C ASP A 149 -2.98 -14.41 2.88
N LEU A 150 -3.69 -13.97 3.92
CA LEU A 150 -3.66 -14.62 5.23
C LEU A 150 -4.12 -16.06 5.09
N ARG A 151 -3.24 -16.98 5.49
CA ARG A 151 -3.55 -18.41 5.56
C ARG A 151 -3.74 -18.80 7.01
N PHE A 152 -4.88 -19.40 7.30
CA PHE A 152 -5.20 -19.87 8.63
C PHE A 152 -5.04 -21.39 8.66
N ARG A 153 -4.22 -21.89 9.58
CA ARG A 153 -4.13 -23.32 9.89
C ARG A 153 -4.63 -23.53 11.31
N LEU A 154 -5.59 -24.43 11.46
CA LEU A 154 -5.98 -24.93 12.76
C LEU A 154 -5.00 -26.05 13.16
N ASN A 155 -4.17 -25.81 14.18
CA ASN A 155 -3.25 -26.82 14.71
C ASN A 155 -4.00 -27.71 15.69
N VAL A 156 -4.54 -28.82 15.16
CA VAL A 156 -5.29 -29.83 15.91
C VAL A 156 -4.54 -31.15 16.08
N GLU A 157 -3.38 -31.26 15.46
CA GLU A 157 -2.57 -32.49 15.41
C GLU A 157 -1.39 -32.45 16.40
N GLU A 158 -1.24 -31.35 17.14
CA GLU A 158 -0.11 -31.13 18.02
C GLU A 158 -0.36 -31.72 19.42
N VAL A 159 0.56 -32.56 19.88
CA VAL A 159 0.56 -33.10 21.25
C VAL A 159 1.53 -32.28 22.08
N THR A 160 1.00 -31.56 23.06
CA THR A 160 1.76 -30.60 23.86
C THR A 160 2.42 -31.24 25.08
N GLY A 161 2.01 -32.46 25.43
CA GLY A 161 2.44 -33.15 26.65
C GLY A 161 1.72 -32.70 27.92
N TYR A 162 0.79 -31.75 27.79
CA TYR A 162 -0.08 -31.30 28.88
C TYR A 162 -1.50 -31.81 28.65
N ALA A 163 -1.93 -32.79 29.45
CA ALA A 163 -3.21 -33.48 29.26
C ALA A 163 -4.44 -32.55 29.17
N ALA A 164 -4.47 -31.48 29.97
CA ALA A 164 -5.56 -30.50 29.90
C ALA A 164 -5.56 -29.69 28.60
N LEU A 165 -4.39 -29.40 28.05
CA LEU A 165 -4.25 -28.69 26.78
C LEU A 165 -4.56 -29.63 25.60
N ASP A 166 -4.10 -30.88 25.66
CA ASP A 166 -4.38 -31.90 24.66
C ASP A 166 -5.88 -32.25 24.59
N ASP A 167 -6.59 -32.31 25.73
CA ASP A 167 -8.06 -32.45 25.76
C ASP A 167 -8.78 -31.26 25.11
N ARG A 168 -8.27 -30.04 25.30
CA ARG A 168 -8.80 -28.85 24.62
C ARG A 168 -8.52 -28.87 23.11
N ILE A 169 -7.35 -29.33 22.69
CA ILE A 169 -7.00 -29.51 21.27
C ILE A 169 -7.93 -30.55 20.63
N SER A 170 -8.19 -31.68 21.31
CA SER A 170 -9.15 -32.69 20.84
C SER A 170 -10.54 -32.10 20.64
N LYS A 171 -11.06 -31.35 21.61
CA LYS A 171 -12.38 -30.69 21.50
C LYS A 171 -12.45 -29.65 20.40
N THR A 172 -11.35 -28.97 20.11
CA THR A 172 -11.21 -28.03 18.98
C THR A 172 -11.19 -28.79 17.65
N THR A 173 -10.55 -29.96 17.60
CA THR A 173 -10.53 -30.87 16.44
C THR A 173 -11.94 -31.28 16.04
N ASP A 174 -12.74 -31.70 17.02
CA ASP A 174 -14.13 -32.12 16.79
C ASP A 174 -15.02 -31.00 16.23
N LYS A 175 -14.61 -29.74 16.40
CA LYS A 175 -15.34 -28.54 15.96
C LYS A 175 -14.69 -27.84 14.77
N ARG A 176 -13.73 -28.46 14.11
CA ARG A 176 -12.93 -27.85 13.04
C ARG A 176 -13.78 -27.18 11.96
N GLU A 177 -14.83 -27.84 11.45
CA GLU A 177 -15.69 -27.26 10.41
C GLU A 177 -16.39 -25.99 10.86
N GLN A 178 -16.87 -25.96 12.10
CA GLN A 178 -17.58 -24.81 12.68
C GLN A 178 -16.61 -23.66 12.96
N LEU A 179 -15.41 -23.97 13.45
CA LEU A 179 -14.37 -22.98 13.73
C LEU A 179 -13.79 -22.36 12.45
N LEU A 180 -13.76 -23.09 11.34
CA LEU A 180 -13.31 -22.58 10.04
C LEU A 180 -14.42 -21.87 9.25
N ALA A 181 -15.65 -21.82 9.76
CA ALA A 181 -16.77 -21.14 9.09
C ALA A 181 -16.51 -19.65 8.86
N VAL A 182 -15.73 -19.01 9.73
CA VAL A 182 -15.29 -17.60 9.60
C VAL A 182 -14.51 -17.34 8.31
N LEU A 183 -13.83 -18.35 7.76
CA LEU A 183 -13.12 -18.21 6.47
C LEU A 183 -14.09 -18.09 5.28
N LYS A 184 -15.33 -18.58 5.42
CA LYS A 184 -16.39 -18.46 4.42
C LYS A 184 -17.33 -17.28 4.69
N HIS A 185 -17.42 -16.87 5.94
CA HIS A 185 -18.27 -15.80 6.42
C HIS A 185 -17.44 -14.84 7.28
N PRO A 186 -16.68 -13.92 6.65
CA PRO A 186 -15.69 -13.06 7.34
C PRO A 186 -16.32 -12.08 8.33
N ASP A 187 -17.63 -11.85 8.21
CA ASP A 187 -18.47 -11.06 9.11
C ASP A 187 -18.80 -11.79 10.43
N ILE A 188 -18.47 -13.08 10.56
CA ILE A 188 -18.52 -13.78 11.85
C ILE A 188 -17.39 -13.25 12.75
N PRO A 189 -17.70 -12.74 13.96
CA PRO A 189 -16.66 -12.27 14.87
C PRO A 189 -15.65 -13.36 15.21
N LEU A 190 -14.37 -13.11 14.94
CA LEU A 190 -13.26 -14.03 15.25
C LEU A 190 -12.97 -14.14 16.77
N HIS A 191 -13.55 -13.24 17.57
CA HIS A 191 -13.39 -13.23 19.02
C HIS A 191 -14.57 -13.89 19.73
N ASN A 192 -14.32 -14.57 20.85
CA ASN A 192 -15.35 -15.12 21.73
C ASN A 192 -15.76 -14.14 22.85
N ASN A 193 -15.50 -12.83 22.70
CA ASN A 193 -15.70 -11.82 23.75
C ASN A 193 -17.08 -11.87 24.40
N ASP A 194 -18.16 -12.12 23.64
CA ASP A 194 -19.51 -12.25 24.20
C ASP A 194 -19.66 -13.50 25.09
N MET A 195 -19.00 -14.60 24.73
CA MET A 195 -18.95 -15.81 25.56
C MET A 195 -18.07 -15.61 26.78
N GLU A 196 -16.94 -14.89 26.67
CA GLU A 196 -16.13 -14.48 27.83
C GLU A 196 -16.90 -13.57 28.79
N LEU A 197 -17.62 -12.57 28.26
CA LEU A 197 -18.45 -11.66 29.04
C LEU A 197 -19.59 -12.42 29.74
N ALA A 198 -20.21 -13.39 29.06
CA ALA A 198 -21.23 -14.25 29.63
C ALA A 198 -20.68 -15.18 30.73
N ALA A 199 -19.47 -15.73 30.56
CA ALA A 199 -18.80 -16.52 31.59
C ALA A 199 -18.46 -15.68 32.83
N ARG A 200 -18.01 -14.42 32.65
CA ARG A 200 -17.72 -13.48 33.75
C ARG A 200 -18.98 -13.12 34.57
N ARG A 201 -20.17 -13.07 33.94
CA ARG A 201 -21.43 -12.83 34.66
C ARG A 201 -21.88 -13.99 35.56
N ARG A 202 -21.40 -15.22 35.32
CA ARG A 202 -21.75 -16.41 36.14
C ARG A 202 -20.85 -16.61 37.37
N VAL A 203 -19.80 -15.81 37.52
CA VAL A 203 -18.81 -15.89 38.62
C VAL A 203 -18.99 -14.73 39.62
N ARG A 204 -20.16 -14.09 39.64
CA ARG A 204 -20.57 -13.13 40.68
C ARG A 204 -21.79 -13.64 41.43
#